data_AF-A0A952WIW6-F1
#
_entry.id   AF-A0A952WIW6-F1
#
_cell.length_a   1.000
_cell.length_b   1.000
_cell.length_c   1.000
_cell.angle_alpha   90.00
_cell.angle_beta   90.00
_cell.angle_gamma   90.00
#
_symmetry.space_group_name_H-M   'P 1'
#
loop_
_entity.id
_entity.type
_entity.pdbx_description
1 polymer ?
#
loop_
_entity_poly.entity_id
_entity_poly.type
_entity_poly.pdbx_seq_one_letter_code
_entity_poly.pdbx_strand_id
1 'polypeptide(L)'
;MDSNLPFENSKPIAEMTITEIVGALENVTRWIENERVREREARKVYDAVASEVESRVSTIRAYAERLLKANREKMAAFDGLLGTKQQPSQVGSRQGRTPAYLAEPKNLGEAILSVWQQDRFAEPLTTDELADAVKSIGYETSAAPASLKSSINQALAKLCKVGRVIRYRADGSMIDSKDKSSRARKYLAATRLPEGVIAE
;
A
#
# COMPACT_ATOMS: atom_id res chain seq x y z
N MET A 1 -1.80 -26.81 21.26
CA MET A 1 -0.42 -26.83 20.75
C MET A 1 0.45 -26.70 21.98
N ASP A 2 0.98 -27.82 22.45
CA ASP A 2 1.80 -27.86 23.65
C ASP A 2 3.15 -27.25 23.31
N SER A 3 3.31 -25.97 23.62
CA SER A 3 4.57 -25.25 23.49
C SER A 3 5.52 -25.70 24.60
N ASN A 4 6.02 -26.92 24.49
CA ASN A 4 7.05 -27.43 25.38
C ASN A 4 8.31 -26.59 25.13
N LEU A 5 8.66 -25.72 26.07
CA LEU A 5 9.78 -24.81 25.88
C LEU A 5 11.06 -25.65 25.86
N PRO A 6 12.05 -25.35 24.98
CA PRO A 6 13.25 -26.19 24.82
C PRO A 6 14.16 -26.24 26.05
N PHE A 7 13.81 -25.50 27.11
CA PHE A 7 14.51 -25.41 28.39
C PHE A 7 13.61 -25.80 29.58
N GLU A 8 12.42 -26.34 29.31
CA GLU A 8 11.49 -26.78 30.35
C GLU A 8 12.04 -28.05 31.00
N ASN A 9 12.49 -27.92 32.26
CA ASN A 9 12.94 -29.05 33.04
C ASN A 9 11.71 -29.89 33.43
N SER A 10 11.83 -31.22 33.29
CA SER A 10 10.75 -32.16 33.62
C SER A 10 10.39 -32.19 35.11
N LYS A 11 11.27 -31.66 35.97
CA LYS A 11 11.06 -31.55 37.41
C LYS A 11 10.24 -30.29 37.73
N PRO A 12 9.16 -30.38 38.53
CA PRO A 12 8.40 -29.21 38.97
C PRO A 12 9.28 -28.21 39.72
N ILE A 13 9.07 -26.90 39.50
CA ILE A 13 9.86 -25.82 40.13
C ILE A 13 9.88 -25.96 41.66
N ALA A 14 8.76 -26.37 42.27
CA ALA A 14 8.63 -26.54 43.71
C ALA A 14 9.56 -27.63 44.30
N GLU A 15 10.04 -28.54 43.46
CA GLU A 15 10.93 -29.64 43.86
C GLU A 15 12.41 -29.32 43.55
N MET A 16 12.68 -28.22 42.84
CA MET A 16 14.04 -27.85 42.47
C MET A 16 14.80 -27.28 43.68
N THR A 17 16.05 -27.68 43.79
CA THR A 17 17.00 -27.07 44.74
C THR A 17 17.41 -25.68 44.23
N ILE A 18 17.90 -24.82 45.13
CA ILE A 18 18.31 -23.44 44.77
C ILE A 18 19.37 -23.44 43.65
N THR A 19 20.31 -24.39 43.69
CA THR A 19 21.35 -24.51 42.65
C THR A 19 20.78 -24.96 41.30
N GLU A 20 19.78 -25.85 41.30
CA GLU A 20 19.05 -26.24 40.08
C GLU A 20 18.28 -25.07 39.48
N ILE A 21 17.65 -24.24 40.33
CA ILE A 21 16.93 -23.03 39.89
C ILE A 21 17.90 -22.02 39.28
N VAL A 22 19.06 -21.78 39.91
CA VAL A 22 20.09 -20.86 39.37
C VAL A 22 20.59 -21.34 38.01
N GLY A 23 20.93 -22.63 37.87
CA GLY A 23 21.35 -23.18 36.58
C GLY A 23 20.26 -23.12 35.50
N ALA A 24 18.99 -23.32 35.87
CA ALA A 24 17.88 -23.15 34.94
C ALA A 24 17.72 -21.70 34.48
N LEU A 25 17.88 -20.71 35.38
CA LEU A 25 17.82 -19.30 35.04
C LEU A 25 18.98 -18.85 34.12
N GLU A 26 20.18 -19.36 34.35
CA GLU A 26 21.33 -19.13 33.46
C GLU A 26 21.07 -19.66 32.05
N ASN A 27 20.50 -20.87 31.95
CA ASN A 27 20.11 -21.46 30.67
C ASN A 27 19.05 -20.61 29.96
N VAL A 28 17.99 -20.20 30.67
CA VAL A 28 16.94 -19.32 30.11
C VAL A 28 17.54 -18.01 29.61
N THR A 29 18.44 -17.40 30.39
CA THR A 29 19.12 -16.15 29.99
C THR A 29 19.94 -16.34 28.73
N ARG A 30 20.67 -17.46 28.62
CA ARG A 30 21.44 -17.80 27.41
C ARG A 30 20.54 -18.01 26.19
N TRP A 31 19.40 -18.67 26.35
CA TRP A 31 18.42 -18.85 25.28
C TRP A 31 17.82 -17.52 24.81
N ILE A 32 17.46 -16.63 25.74
CA ILE A 32 16.98 -15.28 25.42
C ILE A 32 18.02 -14.52 24.61
N GLU A 33 19.29 -14.55 25.01
CA GLU A 33 20.34 -13.85 24.26
C GLU A 33 20.54 -14.45 22.86
N ASN A 34 20.49 -15.78 22.73
CA ASN A 34 20.57 -16.43 21.41
C ASN A 34 19.40 -16.03 20.48
N GLU A 35 18.17 -15.93 21.01
CA GLU A 35 17.03 -15.43 20.24
C GLU A 35 17.21 -13.96 19.85
N ARG A 36 17.74 -13.11 20.75
CA ARG A 36 18.06 -11.71 20.45
C ARG A 36 19.16 -11.56 19.40
N VAL A 37 20.16 -12.43 19.39
CA VAL A 37 21.19 -12.47 18.34
C VAL A 37 20.54 -12.82 17.00
N ARG A 38 19.71 -13.88 16.95
CA ARG A 38 18.97 -14.26 15.73
C ARG A 38 18.07 -13.14 15.23
N GLU A 39 17.38 -12.43 16.13
CA GLU A 39 16.58 -11.27 15.79
C GLU A 39 17.42 -10.16 15.14
N ARG A 40 18.57 -9.82 15.74
CA ARG A 40 19.48 -8.80 15.20
C ARG A 40 20.01 -9.18 13.82
N GLU A 41 20.36 -10.45 13.61
CA GLU A 41 20.81 -10.95 12.32
C GLU A 41 19.69 -10.89 11.27
N ALA A 42 18.48 -11.31 11.62
CA ALA A 42 17.32 -11.21 10.74
C ALA A 42 17.01 -9.76 10.36
N ARG A 43 17.07 -8.83 11.31
CA ARG A 43 16.90 -7.39 11.05
C ARG A 43 17.95 -6.86 10.08
N LYS A 44 19.24 -7.22 10.26
CA LYS A 44 20.31 -6.83 9.34
C LYS A 44 20.07 -7.32 7.91
N VAL A 45 19.62 -8.57 7.75
CA VAL A 45 19.30 -9.14 6.43
C VAL A 45 18.10 -8.40 5.81
N TYR A 46 17.07 -8.14 6.60
CA TYR A 46 15.91 -7.37 6.14
C TYR A 46 16.30 -5.97 5.68
N ASP A 47 17.11 -5.25 6.46
CA ASP A 47 17.58 -3.91 6.14
C ASP A 47 18.41 -3.89 4.84
N ALA A 48 19.24 -4.91 4.62
CA ALA A 48 20.01 -5.05 3.38
C ALA A 48 19.10 -5.23 2.15
N VAL A 49 18.10 -6.12 2.25
CA VAL A 49 17.12 -6.34 1.17
C VAL A 49 16.28 -5.09 0.93
N ALA A 50 15.84 -4.41 2.00
CA ALA A 50 15.08 -3.17 1.89
C ALA A 50 15.88 -2.09 1.15
N SER A 51 17.16 -1.89 1.52
CA SER A 51 18.04 -0.94 0.85
C SER A 51 18.27 -1.26 -0.63
N GLU A 52 18.43 -2.55 -0.98
CA GLU A 52 18.57 -3.00 -2.36
C GLU A 52 17.30 -2.68 -3.18
N VAL A 53 16.12 -2.97 -2.64
CA VAL A 53 14.84 -2.68 -3.29
C VAL A 53 14.65 -1.19 -3.49
N GLU A 54 14.93 -0.37 -2.48
CA GLU A 54 14.85 1.10 -2.59
C GLU A 54 15.77 1.64 -3.69
N SER A 55 17.00 1.13 -3.79
CA SER A 55 17.95 1.50 -4.83
C SER A 55 17.44 1.15 -6.23
N ARG A 56 16.86 -0.04 -6.41
CA ARG A 56 16.22 -0.45 -7.67
C ARG A 56 15.03 0.42 -8.03
N VAL A 57 14.16 0.71 -7.07
CA VAL A 57 12.99 1.60 -7.28
C VAL A 57 13.45 3.00 -7.69
N SER A 58 14.50 3.54 -7.04
CA SER A 58 15.09 4.82 -7.40
C SER A 58 15.58 4.83 -8.86
N THR A 59 16.28 3.77 -9.28
CA THR A 59 16.77 3.61 -10.66
C THR A 59 15.63 3.56 -11.68
N ILE A 60 14.55 2.82 -11.36
CA ILE A 60 13.35 2.73 -12.19
C ILE A 60 12.69 4.10 -12.34
N ARG A 61 12.54 4.87 -11.25
CA ARG A 61 11.97 6.22 -11.28
C ARG A 61 12.80 7.16 -12.15
N ALA A 62 14.12 7.16 -11.97
CA ALA A 62 15.03 7.98 -12.77
C ALA A 62 14.98 7.62 -14.27
N TYR A 63 14.76 6.35 -14.61
CA TYR A 63 14.56 5.94 -16.01
C TYR A 63 13.20 6.39 -16.55
N ALA A 64 12.13 6.25 -15.77
CA ALA A 64 10.79 6.71 -16.15
C ALA A 64 10.77 8.23 -16.41
N GLU A 65 11.42 9.02 -15.56
CA GLU A 65 11.56 10.48 -15.75
C GLU A 65 12.30 10.82 -17.04
N ARG A 66 13.37 10.09 -17.36
CA ARG A 66 14.09 10.25 -18.64
C ARG A 66 13.20 9.96 -19.83
N LEU A 67 12.37 8.90 -19.77
CA LEU A 67 11.42 8.58 -20.83
C LEU A 67 10.35 9.66 -20.99
N LEU A 68 9.78 10.16 -19.89
CA LEU A 68 8.80 11.25 -19.92
C LEU A 68 9.39 12.53 -20.51
N LYS A 69 10.64 12.87 -20.15
CA LYS A 69 11.36 14.01 -20.71
C LYS A 69 11.57 13.86 -22.22
N ALA A 70 12.09 12.72 -22.66
CA ALA A 70 12.31 12.45 -24.09
C ALA A 70 10.99 12.46 -24.89
N ASN A 71 9.89 11.98 -24.31
CA ASN A 71 8.58 12.03 -24.95
C ASN A 71 8.08 13.47 -25.11
N ARG A 72 8.21 14.30 -24.06
CA ARG A 72 7.88 15.74 -24.12
C ARG A 72 8.68 16.47 -25.19
N GLU A 73 9.99 16.22 -25.26
CA GLU A 73 10.88 16.81 -26.26
C GLU A 73 10.46 16.41 -27.69
N LYS A 74 10.12 15.13 -27.91
CA LYS A 74 9.63 14.66 -29.22
C LYS A 74 8.29 15.29 -29.60
N MET A 75 7.35 15.40 -28.66
CA MET A 75 6.06 16.05 -28.91
C MET A 75 6.23 17.54 -29.23
N ALA A 76 7.11 18.25 -28.51
CA ALA A 76 7.42 19.64 -28.80
C ALA A 76 8.09 19.83 -30.17
N ALA A 77 9.03 18.94 -30.54
CA ALA A 77 9.65 18.97 -31.86
C ALA A 77 8.65 18.66 -32.99
N PHE A 78 7.68 17.79 -32.74
CA PHE A 78 6.63 17.44 -33.70
C PHE A 78 5.62 18.59 -33.90
N ASP A 79 5.23 19.29 -32.82
CA ASP A 79 4.38 20.49 -32.89
C ASP A 79 5.08 21.65 -33.62
N GLY A 80 6.40 21.80 -33.42
CA GLY A 80 7.22 22.77 -34.16
C GLY A 80 7.34 22.46 -35.67
N LEU A 81 7.34 21.19 -36.06
CA LEU A 81 7.45 20.75 -37.46
C LEU A 81 6.11 20.85 -38.21
N LEU A 82 4.98 20.66 -37.51
CA LEU A 82 3.64 20.74 -38.10
C LEU A 82 3.16 22.16 -38.39
N GLY A 83 3.96 23.19 -38.05
CA GLY A 83 3.70 24.57 -38.48
C GLY A 83 2.29 25.01 -38.14
N THR A 84 1.85 24.78 -36.90
CA THR A 84 0.51 25.16 -36.46
C THR A 84 0.44 26.69 -36.38
N LYS A 85 0.11 27.34 -37.52
CA LYS A 85 -0.43 28.70 -37.53
C LYS A 85 -1.62 28.69 -36.59
N GLN A 86 -1.47 29.29 -35.41
CA GLN A 86 -2.58 29.58 -34.52
C GLN A 86 -3.57 30.47 -35.27
N GLN A 87 -4.65 29.87 -35.75
CA GLN A 87 -5.86 30.58 -36.15
C GLN A 87 -6.73 30.70 -34.89
N PRO A 88 -7.11 31.91 -34.44
CA PRO A 88 -8.04 32.04 -33.33
C PRO A 88 -9.43 31.64 -33.85
N SER A 89 -9.92 30.48 -33.43
CA SER A 89 -11.27 30.01 -33.75
C SER A 89 -12.15 30.05 -32.50
N GLN A 90 -13.15 30.92 -32.58
CA GLN A 90 -14.32 30.95 -31.71
C GLN A 90 -15.15 29.68 -31.86
N VAL A 91 -15.67 29.22 -30.72
CA VAL A 91 -17.00 28.62 -30.46
C VAL A 91 -17.53 27.59 -31.49
N GLY A 92 -17.58 26.33 -31.08
CA GLY A 92 -18.36 25.29 -31.77
C GLY A 92 -18.10 23.90 -31.24
N SER A 93 -19.04 23.38 -30.46
CA SER A 93 -19.09 22.06 -29.83
C SER A 93 -18.72 20.88 -30.73
N ARG A 94 -17.73 20.09 -30.32
CA ARG A 94 -17.72 18.63 -30.49
C ARG A 94 -16.78 18.03 -29.45
N GLN A 95 -17.37 17.48 -28.37
CA GLN A 95 -16.65 16.71 -27.37
C GLN A 95 -16.08 15.45 -28.02
N GLY A 96 -14.86 15.56 -28.53
CA GLY A 96 -14.01 14.41 -28.74
C GLY A 96 -13.72 13.80 -27.37
N ARG A 97 -14.25 12.60 -27.13
CA ARG A 97 -13.84 11.75 -26.01
C ARG A 97 -12.34 11.53 -26.13
N THR A 98 -11.57 12.29 -25.36
CA THR A 98 -10.22 11.89 -24.98
C THR A 98 -10.33 10.59 -24.16
N PRO A 99 -9.39 9.64 -24.31
CA PRO A 99 -9.33 8.48 -23.42
C PRO A 99 -9.22 9.00 -21.99
N ALA A 100 -10.14 8.60 -21.13
CA ALA A 100 -10.32 9.10 -19.75
C ALA A 100 -9.21 8.64 -18.78
N TYR A 101 -7.95 8.58 -19.23
CA TYR A 101 -6.88 7.92 -18.49
C TYR A 101 -6.10 8.82 -17.53
N LEU A 102 -6.26 10.15 -17.55
CA LEU A 102 -5.52 11.06 -16.67
C LEU A 102 -6.30 12.34 -16.36
N ALA A 103 -7.54 12.22 -15.88
CA ALA A 103 -8.15 13.36 -15.21
C ALA A 103 -7.43 13.54 -13.87
N GLU A 104 -6.74 14.66 -13.68
CA GLU A 104 -6.19 15.02 -12.36
C GLU A 104 -7.31 14.96 -11.32
N PRO A 105 -7.14 14.17 -10.25
CA PRO A 105 -8.23 13.93 -9.31
C PRO A 105 -8.55 15.22 -8.56
N LYS A 106 -9.81 15.68 -8.66
CA LYS A 106 -10.25 16.95 -8.06
C LYS A 106 -10.38 16.87 -6.55
N ASN A 107 -10.51 15.66 -6.01
CA ASN A 107 -10.62 15.39 -4.58
C ASN A 107 -9.95 14.05 -4.19
N LEU A 108 -9.69 13.88 -2.89
CA LEU A 108 -9.03 12.67 -2.37
C LEU A 108 -9.81 11.38 -2.66
N GLY A 109 -11.15 11.43 -2.70
CA GLY A 109 -11.98 10.27 -3.01
C GLY A 109 -11.81 9.81 -4.46
N GLU A 110 -11.75 10.75 -5.40
CA GLU A 110 -11.40 10.49 -6.80
C GLU A 110 -9.97 9.99 -6.93
N ALA A 111 -9.02 10.59 -6.20
CA ALA A 111 -7.63 10.15 -6.21
C ALA A 111 -7.50 8.69 -5.78
N ILE A 112 -8.18 8.29 -4.69
CA ILE A 112 -8.23 6.91 -4.21
C ILE A 112 -8.83 5.98 -5.28
N LEU A 113 -9.91 6.38 -5.95
CA LEU A 113 -10.53 5.54 -6.98
C LEU A 113 -9.68 5.42 -8.25
N SER A 114 -8.95 6.48 -8.60
CA SER A 114 -7.98 6.47 -9.70
C SER A 114 -6.80 5.54 -9.44
N VAL A 115 -6.47 5.22 -8.18
CA VAL A 115 -5.50 4.15 -7.85
C VAL A 115 -5.90 2.85 -8.51
N TRP A 116 -7.13 2.40 -8.29
CA TRP A 116 -7.64 1.14 -8.82
C TRP A 116 -7.97 1.18 -10.33
N GLN A 117 -7.81 2.33 -10.99
CA GLN A 117 -7.86 2.40 -12.46
C GLN A 117 -6.55 1.90 -13.09
N GLN A 118 -5.44 1.89 -12.34
CA GLN A 118 -4.17 1.36 -12.82
C GLN A 118 -4.10 -0.15 -12.60
N ASP A 119 -3.72 -0.91 -13.62
CA ASP A 119 -3.72 -2.38 -13.55
C ASP A 119 -2.71 -2.95 -12.53
N ARG A 120 -1.69 -2.17 -12.15
CA ARG A 120 -0.74 -2.53 -11.08
C ARG A 120 -1.38 -2.60 -9.68
N PHE A 121 -2.58 -2.06 -9.52
CA PHE A 121 -3.31 -2.04 -8.25
C PHE A 121 -4.62 -2.85 -8.36
N ALA A 122 -4.56 -4.02 -9.01
CA ALA A 122 -5.74 -4.88 -9.15
C ALA A 122 -6.15 -5.57 -7.82
N GLU A 123 -5.22 -5.71 -6.87
CA GLU A 123 -5.46 -6.38 -5.60
C GLU A 123 -6.00 -5.45 -4.49
N PRO A 124 -6.68 -5.99 -3.47
CA PRO A 124 -7.11 -5.19 -2.31
C PRO A 124 -5.93 -4.58 -1.56
N LEU A 125 -5.97 -3.26 -1.38
CA LEU A 125 -4.90 -2.48 -0.77
C LEU A 125 -5.24 -2.09 0.67
N THR A 126 -4.22 -2.03 1.51
CA THR A 126 -4.27 -1.45 2.85
C THR A 126 -4.34 0.08 2.79
N THR A 127 -4.71 0.73 3.90
CA THR A 127 -4.68 2.20 4.01
C THR A 127 -3.28 2.76 3.77
N ASP A 128 -2.24 2.05 4.21
CA ASP A 128 -0.85 2.50 4.06
C ASP A 128 -0.42 2.43 2.59
N GLU A 129 -0.72 1.34 1.90
CA GLU A 129 -0.46 1.18 0.46
C GLU A 129 -1.24 2.21 -0.37
N LEU A 130 -2.48 2.52 0.01
CA LEU A 130 -3.26 3.58 -0.63
C LEU A 130 -2.64 4.97 -0.43
N ALA A 131 -2.07 5.25 0.75
CA ALA A 131 -1.42 6.53 1.02
C ALA A 131 -0.20 6.75 0.13
N ASP A 132 0.54 5.69 -0.18
CA ASP A 132 1.67 5.76 -1.08
C ASP A 132 1.24 5.76 -2.56
N ALA A 133 0.22 4.97 -2.90
CA ALA A 133 -0.32 4.91 -4.25
C ALA A 133 -0.94 6.24 -4.69
N VAL A 134 -1.68 6.92 -3.83
CA VAL A 134 -2.30 8.23 -4.13
C VAL A 134 -1.24 9.29 -4.48
N LYS A 135 -0.09 9.30 -3.79
CA LYS A 135 1.05 10.18 -4.15
C LYS A 135 1.60 9.86 -5.53
N SER A 136 1.68 8.57 -5.88
CA SER A 136 2.23 8.13 -7.17
C SER A 136 1.37 8.51 -8.38
N ILE A 137 0.13 8.95 -8.16
CA ILE A 137 -0.83 9.37 -9.19
C ILE A 137 -0.80 10.90 -9.40
N GLY A 138 0.06 11.61 -8.66
CA GLY A 138 0.18 13.06 -8.74
C GLY A 138 -0.86 13.80 -7.89
N TYR A 139 -1.48 13.13 -6.91
CA TYR A 139 -2.24 13.86 -5.90
C TYR A 139 -1.26 14.57 -4.96
N GLU A 140 -1.03 15.85 -5.24
CA GLU A 140 -0.21 16.72 -4.40
C GLU A 140 -1.04 17.18 -3.20
N THR A 141 -0.59 16.82 -2.00
CA THR A 141 -1.17 17.30 -0.76
C THR A 141 -0.08 17.97 0.07
N SER A 142 -0.37 19.17 0.58
CA SER A 142 0.49 19.88 1.53
C SER A 142 0.38 19.31 2.96
N ALA A 143 -0.44 18.28 3.17
CA ALA A 143 -0.67 17.69 4.47
C ALA A 143 0.48 16.77 4.91
N ALA A 144 0.84 16.83 6.20
CA ALA A 144 1.79 15.90 6.81
C ALA A 144 1.33 14.43 6.65
N PRO A 145 2.25 13.44 6.61
CA PRO A 145 1.92 12.03 6.34
C PRO A 145 0.86 11.43 7.27
N ALA A 146 0.88 11.79 8.57
CA ALA A 146 -0.12 11.34 9.53
C ALA A 146 -1.53 11.89 9.22
N SER A 147 -1.60 13.13 8.75
CA SER A 147 -2.84 13.78 8.34
C SER A 147 -3.41 13.16 7.06
N LEU A 148 -2.54 12.75 6.11
CA LEU A 148 -2.97 12.07 4.90
C LEU A 148 -3.65 10.72 5.20
N LYS A 149 -3.07 9.88 6.06
CA LYS A 149 -3.68 8.60 6.45
C LYS A 149 -5.05 8.79 7.10
N SER A 150 -5.19 9.80 7.98
CA SER A 150 -6.47 10.15 8.59
C SER A 150 -7.51 10.57 7.54
N SER A 151 -7.13 11.44 6.60
CA SER A 151 -7.98 11.88 5.49
C SER A 151 -8.39 10.72 4.57
N ILE A 152 -7.48 9.78 4.29
CA ILE A 152 -7.78 8.58 3.51
C ILE A 152 -8.78 7.70 4.25
N ASN A 153 -8.61 7.46 5.55
CA ASN A 153 -9.57 6.70 6.34
C ASN A 153 -10.97 7.34 6.32
N GLN A 154 -11.05 8.67 6.43
CA GLN A 154 -12.32 9.40 6.33
C GLN A 154 -12.94 9.27 4.93
N ALA A 155 -12.13 9.37 3.87
CA ALA A 155 -12.58 9.20 2.49
C ALA A 155 -13.05 7.76 2.22
N LEU A 156 -12.30 6.75 2.68
CA LEU A 156 -12.67 5.34 2.58
C LEU A 156 -13.97 5.04 3.31
N ALA A 157 -14.16 5.57 4.51
CA ALA A 157 -15.42 5.41 5.24
C ALA A 157 -16.62 5.96 4.45
N LYS A 158 -16.46 7.13 3.81
CA LYS A 158 -17.49 7.70 2.92
C LYS A 158 -17.72 6.84 1.68
N LEU A 159 -16.65 6.38 1.02
CA LEU A 159 -16.73 5.55 -0.18
C LEU A 159 -17.36 4.18 0.09
N CYS A 160 -17.07 3.58 1.26
CA CYS A 160 -17.70 2.34 1.72
C CYS A 160 -19.20 2.55 1.97
N LYS A 161 -19.58 3.69 2.60
CA LYS A 161 -21.01 4.01 2.85
C LYS A 161 -21.81 4.16 1.55
N VAL A 162 -21.18 4.62 0.47
CA VAL A 162 -21.79 4.79 -0.86
C VAL A 162 -21.64 3.53 -1.73
N GLY A 163 -21.01 2.46 -1.23
CA GLY A 163 -20.84 1.20 -1.95
C GLY A 163 -19.82 1.27 -3.10
N ARG A 164 -18.97 2.31 -3.17
CA ARG A 164 -17.93 2.44 -4.21
C ARG A 164 -16.66 1.68 -3.87
N VAL A 165 -16.47 1.33 -2.60
CA VAL A 165 -15.31 0.61 -2.08
C VAL A 165 -15.79 -0.52 -1.17
N ILE A 166 -15.13 -1.66 -1.30
CA ILE A 166 -15.45 -2.89 -0.59
C ILE A 166 -14.36 -3.15 0.43
N ARG A 167 -14.78 -3.69 1.58
CA ARG A 167 -13.93 -3.94 2.73
C ARG A 167 -13.50 -5.39 2.75
N TYR A 168 -12.24 -5.62 3.11
CA TYR A 168 -11.66 -6.94 3.24
C TYR A 168 -10.98 -7.09 4.60
N ARG A 169 -10.99 -8.31 5.14
CA ARG A 169 -10.23 -8.68 6.33
C ARG A 169 -8.75 -8.91 5.99
N ALA A 170 -7.94 -9.20 7.00
CA ALA A 170 -6.50 -9.47 6.83
C ALA A 170 -6.25 -10.75 6.01
N ASP A 171 -7.14 -11.74 6.13
CA ASP A 171 -7.11 -13.01 5.42
C ASP A 171 -7.59 -12.91 3.94
N GLY A 172 -8.03 -11.72 3.51
CA GLY A 172 -8.56 -11.51 2.16
C GLY A 172 -10.03 -11.88 2.00
N SER A 173 -10.74 -12.25 3.07
CA SER A 173 -12.19 -12.44 3.03
C SER A 173 -12.91 -11.10 2.88
N MET A 174 -13.97 -11.07 2.06
CA MET A 174 -14.81 -9.89 1.90
C MET A 174 -15.66 -9.67 3.15
N ILE A 175 -15.76 -8.42 3.57
CA ILE A 175 -16.68 -7.98 4.63
C ILE A 175 -17.92 -7.41 3.95
N ASP A 176 -19.07 -7.99 4.26
CA ASP A 176 -20.38 -7.53 3.81
C ASP A 176 -20.59 -6.03 4.14
N SER A 177 -21.20 -5.31 3.22
CA SER A 177 -21.73 -3.95 3.35
C SER A 177 -22.47 -3.72 4.68
N LYS A 178 -23.26 -4.72 5.11
CA LYS A 178 -24.15 -4.68 6.28
C LYS A 178 -23.41 -4.93 7.59
N ASP A 179 -22.25 -5.56 7.55
CA ASP A 179 -21.46 -5.86 8.74
C ASP A 179 -20.69 -4.62 9.24
N LYS A 180 -21.23 -3.99 10.29
CA LYS A 180 -20.62 -2.82 10.95
C LYS A 180 -19.61 -3.17 12.03
N SER A 181 -19.53 -4.45 12.42
CA SER A 181 -18.71 -4.93 13.53
C SER A 181 -17.31 -5.37 13.08
N SER A 182 -17.22 -5.98 11.89
CA SER A 182 -15.95 -6.44 11.36
C SER A 182 -15.02 -5.29 10.98
N ARG A 183 -13.78 -5.36 11.46
CA ARG A 183 -12.73 -4.39 11.14
C ARG A 183 -12.11 -4.68 9.77
N ALA A 184 -12.20 -3.72 8.87
CA ALA A 184 -11.52 -3.75 7.59
C ALA A 184 -10.00 -3.56 7.74
N ARG A 185 -9.23 -4.32 6.95
CA ARG A 185 -7.77 -4.23 6.85
C ARG A 185 -7.31 -3.91 5.43
N LYS A 186 -8.07 -4.32 4.42
CA LYS A 186 -7.83 -4.04 3.00
C LYS A 186 -9.10 -3.52 2.33
N TYR A 187 -8.94 -2.85 1.19
CA TYR A 187 -10.00 -2.18 0.44
C TYR A 187 -9.82 -2.37 -1.06
N LEU A 188 -10.92 -2.45 -1.79
CA LEU A 188 -10.92 -2.52 -3.26
C LEU A 188 -12.05 -1.66 -3.84
N ALA A 189 -11.84 -1.05 -5.01
CA ALA A 189 -12.93 -0.41 -5.74
C ALA A 189 -14.00 -1.44 -6.14
N ALA A 190 -15.28 -1.12 -5.94
CA ALA A 190 -16.39 -1.99 -6.34
C ALA A 190 -16.41 -2.25 -7.86
N THR A 191 -15.88 -1.35 -8.67
CA THR A 191 -15.76 -1.49 -10.13
C THR A 191 -14.74 -2.55 -10.57
N ARG A 192 -13.90 -3.04 -9.65
CA ARG A 192 -12.88 -4.07 -9.90
C ARG A 192 -13.24 -5.41 -9.25
N LEU A 193 -14.48 -5.57 -8.78
CA LEU A 193 -14.97 -6.87 -8.33
C LEU A 193 -14.83 -7.90 -9.46
N PRO A 194 -14.30 -9.10 -9.19
CA PRO A 194 -14.37 -10.19 -10.15
C PRO A 194 -15.84 -10.48 -10.47
N GLU A 195 -16.14 -10.64 -11.76
CA GLU A 195 -17.49 -10.99 -12.23
C GLU A 195 -18.01 -12.20 -11.44
N GLY A 196 -19.09 -12.01 -10.69
CA GLY A 196 -19.72 -13.05 -9.87
C GLY A 196 -19.79 -12.79 -8.36
N VAL A 197 -19.17 -11.73 -7.84
CA VAL A 197 -19.34 -11.35 -6.42
C VAL A 197 -20.29 -10.16 -6.33
N ILE A 198 -21.57 -10.46 -6.11
CA ILE A 198 -22.59 -9.44 -5.85
C ILE A 198 -22.39 -8.93 -4.42
N ALA A 199 -22.00 -7.67 -4.28
CA ALA A 199 -22.09 -6.97 -3.01
C ALA A 199 -23.57 -6.59 -2.78
N GLU A 200 -24.31 -7.46 -2.09
CA GLU A 200 -25.64 -7.13 -1.55
C GLU A 200 -25.58 -6.42 -0.18
#